data_AF-A0A3C0ETF4-F1
#
_entry.id   AF-A0A3C0ETF4-F1
#
_cell.length_a   1.000
_cell.length_b   1.000
_cell.length_c   1.000
_cell.angle_alpha   90.00
_cell.angle_beta   90.00
_cell.angle_gamma   90.00
#
_symmetry.space_group_name_H-M   'P 1'
#
loop_
_entity.id
_entity.type
_entity.pdbx_description
1 polymer ?
#
loop_
_entity_poly.entity_id
_entity_poly.type
_entity_poly.pdbx_seq_one_letter_code
_entity_poly.pdbx_strand_id
1 'polypeptide(L)'
;MQLPTAKRLLDQMLDNPQQMARCYNNAVNEVPNAGIAHLSLELDRVELPLWFIQWGQPRARVYADIADSQAILVNEEGQEINPQTAVLAPKALFLSALMRSVVSQLFIHGKGGGVYDQVTEIWWSQWGQPTLNALAIASADLYMQWNVPFAHQEDVEEAVCFLHHLKHNIDHYADVDETLADAKALLIKKLADRKASRQDKKVWFKQLHDINDHFCQQHVDLLNTAYNRVTNAQKGIANRLLASRRDWPFFLYPDHQLQHLRQLISQANEHR
;
A
#
# COMPACT_ATOMS: atom_id res chain seq x y z
N MET A 1 14.61 22.08 34.04
CA MET A 1 13.86 22.23 32.77
C MET A 1 12.38 21.95 33.09
N GLN A 2 11.54 22.99 33.20
CA GLN A 2 10.10 22.80 33.46
C GLN A 2 9.43 22.39 32.15
N LEU A 3 8.92 21.16 32.09
CA LEU A 3 8.14 20.70 30.94
C LEU A 3 6.91 21.60 30.76
N PRO A 4 6.55 21.97 29.53
CA PRO A 4 5.27 22.62 29.29
C PRO A 4 4.13 21.71 29.76
N THR A 5 3.31 22.19 30.68
CA THR A 5 1.95 21.64 30.79
C THR A 5 1.19 22.04 29.54
N ALA A 6 0.29 21.19 29.04
CA ALA A 6 -0.49 21.49 27.83
C ALA A 6 -1.20 22.86 27.90
N LYS A 7 -1.61 23.26 29.11
CA LYS A 7 -2.15 24.59 29.41
C LYS A 7 -1.17 25.73 29.08
N ARG A 8 0.10 25.61 29.46
CA ARG A 8 1.12 26.64 29.14
C ARG A 8 1.30 26.83 27.64
N LEU A 9 1.24 25.75 26.87
CA LEU A 9 1.34 25.82 25.41
C LEU A 9 0.09 26.48 24.80
N LEU A 10 -1.09 26.18 25.35
CA LEU A 10 -2.32 26.86 24.95
C LEU A 10 -2.28 28.36 25.26
N ASP A 11 -1.80 28.74 26.44
CA ASP A 11 -1.64 30.15 26.83
C ASP A 11 -0.67 30.85 25.84
N GLN A 12 0.46 30.21 25.50
CA GLN A 12 1.40 30.72 24.49
C GLN A 12 0.80 30.83 23.08
N MET A 13 -0.10 29.91 22.72
CA MET A 13 -0.84 30.00 21.45
C MET A 13 -1.77 31.21 21.43
N LEU A 14 -2.41 31.54 22.56
CA LEU A 14 -3.30 32.69 22.69
C LEU A 14 -2.54 34.02 22.81
N ASP A 15 -1.33 34.02 23.36
CA ASP A 15 -0.49 35.22 23.43
C ASP A 15 -0.08 35.73 22.04
N ASN A 16 0.19 34.82 21.09
CA ASN A 16 0.51 35.19 19.71
C ASN A 16 0.07 34.13 18.69
N PRO A 17 -1.25 34.02 18.41
CA PRO A 17 -1.79 32.97 17.56
C PRO A 17 -1.34 33.14 16.10
N GLN A 18 -1.20 34.38 15.63
CA GLN A 18 -0.73 34.66 14.26
C GLN A 18 0.69 34.14 14.03
N GLN A 19 1.62 34.37 14.97
CA GLN A 19 2.98 33.86 14.85
C GLN A 19 2.98 32.32 14.85
N MET A 20 2.26 31.69 15.78
CA MET A 20 2.18 30.23 15.86
C MET A 20 1.67 29.62 14.56
N ALA A 21 0.56 30.13 14.02
CA ALA A 21 -0.05 29.62 12.79
C ALA A 21 0.81 29.91 11.55
N ARG A 22 1.55 31.02 11.51
CA ARG A 22 2.55 31.28 10.45
C ARG A 22 3.69 30.28 10.49
N CYS A 23 4.27 30.01 11.66
CA CYS A 23 5.30 28.97 11.82
C CYS A 23 4.76 27.59 11.40
N TYR A 24 3.51 27.26 11.76
CA TYR A 24 2.88 26.01 11.34
C TYR A 24 2.76 25.93 9.81
N ASN A 25 2.20 26.96 9.19
CA ASN A 25 1.95 27.00 7.76
C ASN A 25 3.26 27.01 6.95
N ASN A 26 4.31 27.65 7.46
CA ASN A 26 5.64 27.61 6.87
C ASN A 26 6.22 26.19 6.90
N ALA A 27 6.13 25.51 8.04
CA ALA A 27 6.59 24.12 8.15
C ALA A 27 5.83 23.17 7.20
N VAL A 28 4.52 23.37 7.03
CA VAL A 28 3.71 22.61 6.06
C VAL A 28 4.20 22.84 4.62
N ASN A 29 4.55 24.09 4.28
CA ASN A 29 5.08 24.42 2.95
C ASN A 29 6.47 23.83 2.69
N GLU A 30 7.30 23.66 3.73
CA GLU A 30 8.62 23.02 3.60
C GLU A 30 8.54 21.51 3.34
N VAL A 31 7.41 20.87 3.69
CA VAL A 31 7.20 19.42 3.48
C VAL A 31 5.88 19.17 2.72
N PRO A 32 5.79 19.54 1.43
CA PRO A 32 4.55 19.50 0.66
C PRO A 32 3.95 18.08 0.52
N ASN A 33 4.80 17.06 0.61
CA ASN A 33 4.38 15.66 0.50
C ASN A 33 3.82 15.08 1.81
N ALA A 34 3.74 15.86 2.89
CA ALA A 34 3.24 15.39 4.18
C ALA A 34 1.70 15.27 4.24
N GLY A 35 0.97 15.85 3.28
CA GLY A 35 -0.50 15.78 3.25
C GLY A 35 -1.17 16.49 4.43
N ILE A 36 -0.49 17.47 5.03
CA ILE A 36 -1.01 18.26 6.14
C ILE A 36 -1.65 19.54 5.59
N ALA A 37 -2.85 19.86 6.08
CA ALA A 37 -3.55 21.10 5.73
C ALA A 37 -3.02 22.28 6.54
N HIS A 38 -2.97 23.46 5.92
CA HIS A 38 -2.70 24.72 6.60
C HIS A 38 -3.78 25.07 7.63
N LEU A 39 -3.39 25.81 8.66
CA LEU A 39 -4.28 26.49 9.59
C LEU A 39 -4.83 27.76 8.92
N SER A 40 -6.12 28.06 9.11
CA SER A 40 -6.72 29.32 8.67
C SER A 40 -6.08 30.53 9.39
N LEU A 41 -5.79 31.57 8.62
CA LEU A 41 -5.28 32.86 9.07
C LEU A 41 -6.18 33.95 8.49
N GLU A 42 -7.18 34.37 9.25
CA GLU A 42 -8.09 35.46 8.93
C GLU A 42 -7.65 36.74 9.68
N LEU A 43 -8.31 37.87 9.41
CA LEU A 43 -7.94 39.18 9.97
C LEU A 43 -8.18 39.25 11.49
N ASP A 44 -9.32 38.72 11.92
CA ASP A 44 -9.86 38.72 13.28
C ASP A 44 -9.82 37.34 13.92
N ARG A 45 -9.42 36.31 13.17
CA ARG A 45 -9.48 34.93 13.65
C ARG A 45 -8.34 34.06 13.13
N VAL A 46 -7.75 33.25 14.00
CA VAL A 46 -6.64 32.36 13.66
C VAL A 46 -6.95 30.95 14.12
N GLU A 47 -6.87 29.97 13.22
CA GLU A 47 -7.09 28.58 13.57
C GLU A 47 -5.94 28.04 14.43
N LEU A 48 -6.28 27.32 15.49
CA LEU A 48 -5.32 26.66 16.37
C LEU A 48 -5.18 25.16 16.00
N PRO A 49 -4.05 24.51 16.33
CA PRO A 49 -3.84 23.09 16.07
C PRO A 49 -4.58 22.22 17.11
N LEU A 50 -5.85 22.53 17.34
CA LEU A 50 -6.74 21.90 18.31
C LEU A 50 -8.06 21.48 17.63
N TRP A 51 -8.66 20.44 18.19
CA TRP A 51 -10.02 19.99 17.93
C TRP A 51 -10.89 20.34 19.14
N PHE A 52 -12.09 20.83 18.86
CA PHE A 52 -13.18 20.86 19.81
C PHE A 52 -14.00 19.57 19.66
N ILE A 53 -14.20 18.85 20.77
CA ILE A 53 -14.90 17.58 20.79
C ILE A 53 -16.21 17.74 21.56
N GLN A 54 -17.31 17.42 20.90
CA GLN A 54 -18.63 17.33 21.51
C GLN A 54 -19.23 15.95 21.26
N TRP A 55 -19.94 15.42 22.25
CA TRP A 55 -20.57 14.12 22.13
C TRP A 55 -21.61 14.11 21.01
N GLY A 56 -21.55 13.11 20.13
CA GLY A 56 -22.48 12.97 19.01
C GLY A 56 -22.26 13.96 17.85
N GLN A 57 -21.21 14.79 17.89
CA GLN A 57 -20.87 15.73 16.82
C GLN A 57 -19.51 15.40 16.20
N PRO A 58 -19.29 15.75 14.91
CA PRO A 58 -17.96 15.74 14.32
C PRO A 58 -16.98 16.62 15.11
N ARG A 59 -15.67 16.35 14.98
CA ARG A 59 -14.64 17.23 15.54
C ARG A 59 -14.68 18.57 14.81
N ALA A 60 -14.81 19.66 15.56
CA ALA A 60 -14.83 21.02 15.02
C ALA A 60 -13.47 21.70 15.21
N ARG A 61 -13.13 22.64 14.32
CA ARG A 61 -11.91 23.45 14.45
C ARG A 61 -12.05 24.43 15.62
N VAL A 62 -10.91 24.80 16.17
CA VAL A 62 -10.80 25.80 17.23
C VAL A 62 -10.03 26.99 16.69
N TYR A 63 -10.48 28.18 17.04
CA TYR A 63 -9.83 29.41 16.64
C TYR A 63 -9.51 30.26 17.87
N ALA A 64 -8.51 31.12 17.71
CA ALA A 64 -8.32 32.30 18.54
C ALA A 64 -8.98 33.48 17.83
N ASP A 65 -9.99 34.07 18.45
CA ASP A 65 -10.51 35.39 18.07
C ASP A 65 -9.54 36.44 18.60
N ILE A 66 -9.07 37.31 17.71
CA ILE A 66 -8.08 38.36 17.95
C ILE A 66 -8.63 39.76 17.61
N ALA A 67 -9.94 39.91 17.50
CA ALA A 67 -10.57 41.21 17.28
C ALA A 67 -10.29 42.18 18.46
N ASP A 68 -10.19 41.64 19.66
CA ASP A 68 -9.86 42.37 20.88
C ASP A 68 -8.37 42.27 21.26
N SER A 69 -7.97 43.04 22.27
CA SER A 69 -6.57 43.07 22.76
C SER A 69 -6.13 41.78 23.46
N GLN A 70 -7.06 40.92 23.85
CA GLN A 70 -6.79 39.61 24.44
C GLN A 70 -7.50 38.54 23.62
N ALA A 71 -6.74 37.57 23.12
CA ALA A 71 -7.30 36.51 22.30
C ALA A 71 -8.16 35.56 23.16
N ILE A 72 -9.32 35.17 22.62
CA ILE A 72 -10.22 34.19 23.25
C ILE A 72 -10.41 32.98 22.33
N LEU A 73 -10.70 31.82 22.91
CA LEU A 73 -11.00 30.62 22.14
C LEU A 73 -12.43 30.68 21.62
N VAL A 74 -12.62 30.43 20.34
CA VAL A 74 -13.94 30.36 19.70
C VAL A 74 -14.06 29.13 18.79
N ASN A 75 -15.28 28.66 18.56
CA ASN A 75 -15.59 27.61 17.59
C ASN A 75 -15.70 28.18 16.15
N GLU A 76 -16.10 27.32 15.22
CA GLU A 76 -16.29 27.70 13.80
C GLU A 76 -17.36 28.79 13.63
N GLU A 77 -18.37 28.82 14.50
CA GLU A 77 -19.45 29.79 14.55
C GLU A 77 -19.10 31.10 15.30
N GLY A 78 -17.89 31.22 15.85
CA GLY A 78 -17.47 32.40 16.62
C GLY A 78 -17.99 32.45 18.05
N GLN A 79 -18.53 31.34 18.57
CA GLN A 79 -18.97 31.24 19.96
C GLN A 79 -17.78 30.92 20.86
N GLU A 80 -17.70 31.60 22.00
CA GLU A 80 -16.64 31.41 22.99
C GLU A 80 -16.60 29.96 23.53
N ILE A 81 -15.40 29.39 23.54
CA ILE A 81 -15.10 28.08 24.11
C ILE A 81 -14.41 28.29 25.45
N ASN A 82 -15.07 27.88 26.54
CA ASN A 82 -14.47 27.86 27.86
C ASN A 82 -13.54 26.64 28.02
N PRO A 83 -12.20 26.81 28.09
CA PRO A 83 -11.26 25.69 28.10
C PRO A 83 -11.30 24.84 29.39
N GLN A 84 -11.95 25.32 30.46
CA GLN A 84 -12.09 24.59 31.72
C GLN A 84 -13.24 23.57 31.67
N THR A 85 -14.20 23.75 30.75
CA THR A 85 -15.38 22.90 30.62
C THR A 85 -15.45 22.19 29.27
N ALA A 86 -14.80 22.75 28.25
CA ALA A 86 -14.71 22.17 26.91
C ALA A 86 -13.73 20.99 26.85
N VAL A 87 -14.05 20.02 25.98
CA VAL A 87 -13.11 18.95 25.63
C VAL A 87 -12.30 19.38 24.41
N LEU A 88 -11.06 19.79 24.67
CA LEU A 88 -10.09 20.14 23.65
C LEU A 88 -9.10 19.00 23.44
N ALA A 89 -8.82 18.66 22.18
CA ALA A 89 -7.82 17.66 21.83
C ALA A 89 -6.82 18.21 20.81
N PRO A 90 -5.52 17.89 20.91
CA PRO A 90 -4.55 18.33 19.94
C PRO A 90 -4.77 17.68 18.56
N LYS A 91 -4.52 18.43 17.48
CA LYS A 91 -4.37 17.87 16.13
C LYS A 91 -3.08 17.04 16.04
N ALA A 92 -2.95 16.23 14.99
CA ALA A 92 -1.86 15.24 14.86
C ALA A 92 -0.46 15.81 15.15
N LEU A 93 -0.08 16.94 14.53
CA LEU A 93 1.25 17.53 14.75
C LEU A 93 1.44 18.02 16.19
N PHE A 94 0.42 18.70 16.74
CA PHE A 94 0.50 19.17 18.13
C PHE A 94 0.49 18.02 19.13
N LEU A 95 -0.22 16.94 18.83
CA LEU A 95 -0.22 15.72 19.64
C LEU A 95 1.17 15.08 19.64
N SER A 96 1.80 14.92 18.46
CA SER A 96 3.17 14.43 18.34
C SER A 96 4.14 15.31 19.13
N ALA A 97 4.10 16.64 18.95
CA ALA A 97 4.96 17.56 19.69
C ALA A 97 4.74 17.51 21.20
N LEU A 98 3.49 17.46 21.67
CA LEU A 98 3.16 17.37 23.09
C LEU A 98 3.65 16.06 23.70
N MET A 99 3.40 14.93 23.04
CA MET A 99 3.86 13.62 23.51
C MET A 99 5.39 13.56 23.56
N ARG A 100 6.06 14.07 22.53
CA ARG A 100 7.53 14.10 22.42
C ARG A 100 8.18 15.07 23.41
N SER A 101 7.53 16.18 23.73
CA SER A 101 8.09 17.16 24.67
C SER A 101 7.82 16.81 26.13
N VAL A 102 6.70 16.15 26.45
CA VAL A 102 6.27 15.95 27.85
C VAL A 102 6.32 14.50 28.29
N VAL A 103 5.92 13.56 27.43
CA VAL A 103 5.58 12.20 27.85
C VAL A 103 6.68 11.18 27.53
N SER A 104 7.26 11.26 26.34
CA SER A 104 8.14 10.21 25.81
C SER A 104 9.59 10.67 25.70
N GLN A 105 10.53 9.82 26.12
CA GLN A 105 11.97 9.97 25.84
C GLN A 105 12.36 9.47 24.45
N LEU A 106 11.59 8.51 23.93
CA LEU A 106 11.64 8.01 22.56
C LEU A 106 10.21 7.86 22.07
N PHE A 107 9.91 8.46 20.93
CA PHE A 107 8.60 8.38 20.31
C PHE A 107 8.66 7.50 19.06
N ILE A 108 7.76 6.53 18.96
CA ILE A 108 7.77 5.54 17.88
C ILE A 108 6.62 5.82 16.92
N HIS A 109 6.94 6.03 15.65
CA HIS A 109 5.98 6.17 14.56
C HIS A 109 6.04 4.97 13.61
N GLY A 110 4.91 4.67 12.97
CA GLY A 110 4.89 3.87 11.75
C GLY A 110 5.39 4.68 10.55
N LYS A 111 5.54 4.04 9.38
CA LYS A 111 6.06 4.71 8.15
C LYS A 111 5.33 6.01 7.80
N GLY A 112 4.00 6.04 7.94
CA GLY A 112 3.21 7.25 7.68
C GLY A 112 3.47 8.39 8.68
N GLY A 113 3.80 8.05 9.93
CA GLY A 113 4.11 9.02 10.98
C GLY A 113 5.37 9.82 10.71
N GLY A 114 6.40 9.16 10.17
CA GLY A 114 7.69 9.80 9.88
C GLY A 114 7.64 10.91 8.84
N VAL A 115 6.61 10.96 7.98
CA VAL A 115 6.50 12.01 6.96
C VAL A 115 5.96 13.30 7.58
N TYR A 116 4.86 13.24 8.34
CA TYR A 116 4.31 14.45 8.97
C TYR A 116 5.08 14.89 10.21
N ASP A 117 5.85 14.01 10.85
CA ASP A 117 6.66 14.38 12.01
C ASP A 117 7.80 15.36 11.62
N GLN A 118 8.25 15.34 10.37
CA GLN A 118 9.16 16.37 9.84
C GLN A 118 8.54 17.77 9.93
N VAL A 119 7.24 17.89 9.60
CA VAL A 119 6.51 19.16 9.77
C VAL A 119 6.46 19.54 11.25
N THR A 120 6.28 18.56 12.13
CA THR A 120 6.22 18.78 13.59
C THR A 120 7.55 19.36 14.09
N GLU A 121 8.69 18.79 13.70
CA GLU A 121 10.02 19.28 14.08
C GLU A 121 10.27 20.72 13.62
N ILE A 122 9.99 21.00 12.35
CA ILE A 122 10.20 22.33 11.75
C ILE A 122 9.30 23.35 12.43
N TRP A 123 8.00 23.05 12.54
CA TRP A 123 7.03 23.95 13.17
C TRP A 123 7.42 24.25 14.61
N TRP A 124 7.73 23.22 15.39
CA TRP A 124 8.06 23.34 16.81
C TRP A 124 9.31 24.19 17.05
N SER A 125 10.34 23.97 16.23
CA SER A 125 11.57 24.76 16.24
C SER A 125 11.33 26.22 15.82
N GLN A 126 10.61 26.45 14.72
CA GLN A 126 10.29 27.80 14.24
C GLN A 126 9.42 28.59 15.20
N TRP A 127 8.54 27.91 15.94
CA TRP A 127 7.73 28.51 16.99
C TRP A 127 8.52 28.78 18.30
N GLY A 128 9.82 28.43 18.34
CA GLY A 128 10.71 28.75 19.46
C GLY A 128 10.59 27.81 20.65
N GLN A 129 10.06 26.60 20.45
CA GLN A 129 9.91 25.61 21.51
C GLN A 129 11.21 24.76 21.68
N PRO A 130 11.43 24.14 22.85
CA PRO A 130 12.59 23.28 23.07
C PRO A 130 12.62 22.05 22.14
N THR A 131 13.80 21.55 21.81
CA THR A 131 13.98 20.37 20.95
C THR A 131 13.16 19.17 21.43
N LEU A 132 12.50 18.49 20.49
CA LEU A 132 11.68 17.31 20.77
C LEU A 132 12.56 16.08 21.05
N ASN A 133 12.07 15.20 21.94
CA ASN A 133 12.76 13.94 22.22
C ASN A 133 12.79 13.01 21.00
N ALA A 134 13.79 12.13 20.93
CA ALA A 134 14.09 11.34 19.74
C ALA A 134 12.88 10.61 19.14
N LEU A 135 12.86 10.51 17.81
CA LEU A 135 11.89 9.75 17.04
C LEU A 135 12.55 8.48 16.48
N ALA A 136 11.84 7.35 16.55
CA ALA A 136 12.14 6.16 15.75
C ALA A 136 10.98 5.82 14.83
N ILE A 137 11.29 5.45 13.58
CA ILE A 137 10.32 4.86 12.67
C ILE A 137 10.50 3.34 12.72
N ALA A 138 9.47 2.62 13.15
CA ALA A 138 9.45 1.17 13.20
C ALA A 138 8.17 0.65 12.57
N SER A 139 8.31 -0.35 11.71
CA SER A 139 7.18 -1.00 11.03
C SER A 139 7.55 -2.46 10.82
N ALA A 140 6.56 -3.34 10.93
CA ALA A 140 6.69 -4.74 10.57
C ALA A 140 5.48 -5.12 9.71
N ASP A 141 5.74 -5.89 8.66
CA ASP A 141 4.72 -6.44 7.78
C ASP A 141 4.68 -7.96 7.99
N LEU A 142 3.49 -8.53 8.18
CA LEU A 142 3.28 -9.98 8.24
C LEU A 142 2.37 -10.37 7.06
N TYR A 143 2.85 -11.29 6.24
CA TYR A 143 2.09 -11.81 5.09
C TYR A 143 1.50 -13.16 5.44
N MET A 144 0.25 -13.37 5.00
CA MET A 144 -0.44 -14.62 5.27
C MET A 144 0.16 -15.75 4.44
N GLN A 145 0.55 -16.84 5.11
CA GLN A 145 1.09 -18.02 4.46
C GLN A 145 -0.07 -18.93 4.02
N TRP A 146 -0.56 -18.70 2.80
CA TRP A 146 -1.56 -19.56 2.18
C TRP A 146 -0.89 -20.80 1.58
N ASN A 147 -1.45 -21.99 1.84
CA ASN A 147 -1.07 -23.20 1.11
C ASN A 147 -1.80 -23.26 -0.23
N VAL A 148 -1.46 -22.35 -1.13
CA VAL A 148 -2.03 -22.26 -2.48
C VAL A 148 -0.90 -22.18 -3.50
N PRO A 149 -1.08 -22.72 -4.72
CA PRO A 149 -0.06 -22.61 -5.75
C PRO A 149 0.16 -21.13 -6.08
N PHE A 150 1.43 -20.77 -6.25
CA PHE A 150 1.87 -19.49 -6.78
C PHE A 150 2.52 -19.70 -8.13
N ALA A 151 2.36 -18.72 -9.02
CA ALA A 151 2.99 -18.71 -10.32
C ALA A 151 3.50 -17.31 -10.65
N HIS A 152 4.53 -17.23 -11.47
CA HIS A 152 5.02 -16.04 -12.14
C HIS A 152 4.45 -15.92 -13.55
N GLN A 153 4.59 -14.73 -14.13
CA GLN A 153 4.08 -14.46 -15.47
C GLN A 153 4.78 -15.38 -16.50
N GLU A 154 6.07 -15.67 -16.29
CA GLU A 154 6.85 -16.60 -17.10
C GLU A 154 6.24 -18.02 -17.08
N ASP A 155 5.69 -18.48 -15.95
CA ASP A 155 5.08 -19.82 -15.85
C ASP A 155 3.81 -19.92 -16.72
N VAL A 156 3.05 -18.83 -16.82
CA VAL A 156 1.85 -18.75 -17.67
C VAL A 156 2.26 -18.77 -19.13
N GLU A 157 3.26 -17.97 -19.49
CA GLU A 157 3.79 -17.90 -20.86
C GLU A 157 4.35 -19.25 -21.32
N GLU A 158 5.12 -19.91 -20.45
CA GLU A 158 5.65 -21.25 -20.72
C GLU A 158 4.52 -22.26 -20.90
N ALA A 159 3.51 -22.27 -20.02
CA ALA A 159 2.38 -23.19 -20.11
C ALA A 159 1.54 -22.96 -21.39
N VAL A 160 1.32 -21.71 -21.79
CA VAL A 160 0.59 -21.37 -23.02
C VAL A 160 1.40 -21.77 -24.25
N CYS A 161 2.71 -21.49 -24.26
CA CYS A 161 3.61 -21.90 -25.32
C CYS A 161 3.63 -23.42 -25.46
N PHE A 162 3.74 -24.15 -24.34
CA PHE A 162 3.69 -25.60 -24.31
C PHE A 162 2.37 -26.15 -24.86
N LEU A 163 1.22 -25.63 -24.42
CA LEU A 163 -0.09 -26.05 -24.93
C LEU A 163 -0.22 -25.82 -26.44
N HIS A 164 0.22 -24.66 -26.94
CA HIS A 164 0.21 -24.36 -28.36
C HIS A 164 1.15 -25.30 -29.14
N HIS A 165 2.36 -25.52 -28.63
CA HIS A 165 3.33 -26.43 -29.22
C HIS A 165 2.79 -27.87 -29.26
N LEU A 166 2.21 -28.34 -28.17
CA LEU A 166 1.68 -29.69 -28.01
C LEU A 166 0.63 -30.01 -29.08
N LYS A 167 -0.34 -29.11 -29.32
CA LYS A 167 -1.39 -29.30 -30.34
C LYS A 167 -0.86 -29.61 -31.75
N HIS A 168 0.32 -29.11 -32.06
CA HIS A 168 0.95 -29.29 -33.37
C HIS A 168 2.00 -30.39 -33.40
N ASN A 169 2.34 -30.99 -32.27
CA ASN A 169 3.47 -31.92 -32.14
C ASN A 169 3.16 -33.09 -31.20
N ILE A 170 1.89 -33.54 -31.12
CA ILE A 170 1.47 -34.65 -30.24
C ILE A 170 2.30 -35.92 -30.48
N ASP A 171 2.65 -36.18 -31.73
CA ASP A 171 3.54 -37.25 -32.20
C ASP A 171 4.95 -37.23 -31.56
N HIS A 172 5.37 -36.13 -30.94
CA HIS A 172 6.62 -36.06 -30.17
C HIS A 172 6.44 -36.40 -28.68
N TYR A 173 5.20 -36.44 -28.18
CA TYR A 173 4.88 -36.57 -26.75
C TYR A 173 4.02 -37.80 -26.42
N ALA A 174 3.48 -38.49 -27.42
CA ALA A 174 2.64 -39.66 -27.26
C ALA A 174 2.81 -40.64 -28.42
N ASP A 175 2.47 -41.90 -28.17
CA ASP A 175 2.39 -42.93 -29.20
C ASP A 175 1.18 -42.63 -30.11
N VAL A 176 1.45 -42.41 -31.39
CA VAL A 176 0.46 -42.10 -32.42
C VAL A 176 0.49 -43.13 -33.55
N ASP A 177 -0.49 -43.09 -34.45
CA ASP A 177 -0.46 -43.90 -35.68
C ASP A 177 0.77 -43.54 -36.55
N GLU A 178 1.69 -44.49 -36.70
CA GLU A 178 2.96 -44.35 -37.44
C GLU A 178 2.73 -43.93 -38.89
N THR A 179 1.64 -44.41 -39.53
CA THR A 179 1.33 -44.06 -40.92
C THR A 179 0.95 -42.59 -41.08
N LEU A 180 0.24 -42.03 -40.10
CA LEU A 180 -0.14 -40.62 -40.07
C LEU A 180 1.05 -39.74 -39.68
N ALA A 181 1.92 -40.20 -38.79
CA ALA A 181 3.15 -39.50 -38.42
C ALA A 181 4.10 -39.36 -39.62
N ASP A 182 4.28 -40.44 -40.40
CA ASP A 182 5.07 -40.41 -41.64
C ASP A 182 4.46 -39.48 -42.69
N ALA A 183 3.13 -39.54 -42.87
CA ALA A 183 2.42 -38.64 -43.77
C ALA A 183 2.59 -37.17 -43.36
N LYS A 184 2.53 -36.87 -42.05
CA LYS A 184 2.79 -35.54 -41.48
C LYS A 184 4.21 -35.07 -41.78
N ALA A 185 5.22 -35.91 -41.55
CA ALA A 185 6.61 -35.58 -41.82
C ALA A 185 6.86 -35.27 -43.31
N LEU A 186 6.20 -36.01 -44.22
CA LEU A 186 6.25 -35.74 -45.66
C LEU A 186 5.59 -34.40 -46.03
N LEU A 187 4.45 -34.06 -45.42
CA LEU A 187 3.76 -32.79 -45.63
C LEU A 187 4.60 -31.59 -45.16
N ILE A 188 5.30 -31.71 -44.03
CA ILE A 188 6.22 -30.68 -43.53
C ILE A 188 7.35 -30.44 -44.55
N LYS A 189 7.95 -31.51 -45.08
CA LYS A 189 8.98 -31.40 -46.14
C LYS A 189 8.45 -30.72 -47.41
N LYS A 190 7.21 -31.05 -47.83
CA LYS A 190 6.56 -30.41 -48.99
C LYS A 190 6.29 -28.92 -48.77
N LEU A 191 5.82 -28.53 -47.58
CA LEU A 191 5.54 -27.13 -47.23
C LEU A 191 6.81 -26.25 -47.21
N ALA A 192 7.97 -26.83 -46.88
CA ALA A 192 9.26 -26.14 -46.90
C ALA A 192 9.77 -25.85 -48.33
N ASP A 193 9.23 -26.49 -49.37
CA ASP A 193 9.64 -26.24 -50.76
C ASP A 193 9.21 -24.83 -51.22
N ARG A 194 10.20 -24.02 -51.62
CA ARG A 194 9.99 -22.66 -52.11
C ARG A 194 9.42 -22.61 -53.53
N LYS A 195 9.52 -23.70 -54.30
CA LYS A 195 9.04 -23.80 -55.69
C LYS A 195 7.57 -24.20 -55.81
N ALA A 196 6.97 -24.71 -54.73
CA ALA A 196 5.58 -25.14 -54.72
C ALA A 196 4.59 -23.96 -54.86
N SER A 197 3.51 -24.19 -55.60
CA SER A 197 2.48 -23.16 -55.82
C SER A 197 1.73 -22.83 -54.53
N ARG A 198 1.19 -21.61 -54.45
CA ARG A 198 0.37 -21.18 -53.29
C ARG A 198 -0.85 -22.08 -53.09
N GLN A 199 -1.40 -22.63 -54.17
CA GLN A 199 -2.58 -23.49 -54.13
C GLN A 199 -2.25 -24.86 -53.55
N ASP A 200 -1.11 -25.45 -53.94
CA ASP A 200 -0.63 -26.72 -53.40
C ASP A 200 -0.30 -26.61 -51.91
N LYS A 201 0.37 -25.51 -51.51
CA LYS A 201 0.68 -25.24 -50.09
C LYS A 201 -0.58 -25.14 -49.24
N LYS A 202 -1.66 -24.54 -49.77
CA LYS A 202 -2.94 -24.47 -49.06
C LYS A 202 -3.54 -25.86 -48.84
N VAL A 203 -3.47 -26.75 -49.84
CA VAL A 203 -3.96 -28.13 -49.72
C VAL A 203 -3.15 -28.91 -48.69
N TRP A 204 -1.81 -28.85 -48.76
CA TRP A 204 -0.94 -29.55 -47.81
C TRP A 204 -1.09 -29.03 -46.39
N PHE A 205 -1.25 -27.72 -46.22
CA PHE A 205 -1.49 -27.11 -44.92
C PHE A 205 -2.80 -27.62 -44.30
N LYS A 206 -3.87 -27.74 -45.10
CA LYS A 206 -5.13 -28.32 -44.62
C LYS A 206 -4.95 -29.76 -44.19
N GLN A 207 -4.31 -30.60 -45.01
CA GLN A 207 -4.04 -32.00 -44.68
C GLN A 207 -3.20 -32.15 -43.40
N LEU A 208 -2.23 -31.26 -43.19
CA LEU A 208 -1.43 -31.21 -41.97
C LEU A 208 -2.29 -30.88 -40.73
N HIS A 209 -3.24 -29.97 -40.86
CA HIS A 209 -4.18 -29.64 -39.78
C HIS A 209 -5.12 -30.81 -39.48
N ASP A 210 -5.64 -31.46 -40.52
CA ASP A 210 -6.52 -32.63 -40.36
C ASP A 210 -5.82 -33.76 -39.56
N ILE A 211 -4.52 -34.00 -39.81
CA ILE A 211 -3.73 -34.98 -39.04
C ILE A 211 -3.50 -34.53 -37.59
N ASN A 212 -3.12 -33.26 -37.37
CA ASN A 212 -2.94 -32.73 -36.02
C ASN A 212 -4.24 -32.77 -35.21
N ASP A 213 -5.38 -32.46 -35.83
CA ASP A 213 -6.70 -32.52 -35.22
C ASP A 213 -7.07 -33.97 -34.86
N HIS A 214 -6.73 -34.94 -35.72
CA HIS A 214 -6.90 -36.37 -35.43
C HIS A 214 -6.08 -36.79 -34.20
N PHE A 215 -4.80 -36.42 -34.13
CA PHE A 215 -3.98 -36.69 -32.95
C PHE A 215 -4.55 -35.98 -31.70
N CYS A 216 -5.04 -34.75 -31.83
CA CYS A 216 -5.67 -34.03 -30.72
C CYS A 216 -6.90 -34.77 -30.18
N GLN A 217 -7.72 -35.34 -31.07
CA GLN A 217 -8.92 -36.10 -30.69
C GLN A 217 -8.60 -37.44 -30.01
N GLN A 218 -7.49 -38.08 -30.38
CA GLN A 218 -7.05 -39.33 -29.76
C GLN A 218 -6.36 -39.12 -28.40
N HIS A 219 -5.74 -37.95 -28.19
CA HIS A 219 -4.95 -37.64 -26.99
C HIS A 219 -5.56 -36.49 -26.16
N VAL A 220 -6.87 -36.51 -25.98
CA VAL A 220 -7.62 -35.49 -25.22
C VAL A 220 -7.10 -35.34 -23.79
N ASP A 221 -6.71 -36.42 -23.11
CA ASP A 221 -6.19 -36.37 -21.74
C ASP A 221 -4.86 -35.60 -21.63
N LEU A 222 -3.99 -35.74 -22.63
CA LEU A 222 -2.73 -35.01 -22.69
C LEU A 222 -2.97 -33.51 -22.89
N LEU A 223 -3.91 -33.16 -23.77
CA LEU A 223 -4.35 -31.77 -23.95
C LEU A 223 -5.00 -31.22 -22.68
N ASN A 224 -5.88 -31.97 -22.03
CA ASN A 224 -6.52 -31.58 -20.77
C ASN A 224 -5.48 -31.30 -19.68
N THR A 225 -4.42 -32.11 -19.61
CA THR A 225 -3.32 -31.90 -18.67
C THR A 225 -2.57 -30.58 -18.97
N ALA A 226 -2.27 -30.30 -20.23
CA ALA A 226 -1.65 -29.04 -20.64
C ALA A 226 -2.57 -27.82 -20.38
N TYR A 227 -3.87 -27.95 -20.67
CA TYR A 227 -4.87 -26.93 -20.33
C TYR A 227 -4.92 -26.66 -18.83
N ASN A 228 -4.94 -27.71 -18.00
CA ASN A 228 -4.92 -27.58 -16.55
C ASN A 228 -3.65 -26.88 -16.06
N ARG A 229 -2.49 -27.12 -16.69
CA ARG A 229 -1.24 -26.40 -16.38
C ARG A 229 -1.40 -24.90 -16.61
N VAL A 230 -1.98 -24.49 -17.74
CA VAL A 230 -2.27 -23.07 -18.02
C VAL A 230 -3.22 -22.49 -16.98
N THR A 231 -4.35 -23.17 -16.72
CA THR A 231 -5.34 -22.70 -15.75
C THR A 231 -4.76 -22.57 -14.34
N ASN A 232 -3.92 -23.53 -13.91
CA ASN A 232 -3.28 -23.49 -12.60
C ASN A 232 -2.24 -22.38 -12.50
N ALA A 233 -1.43 -22.15 -13.54
CA ALA A 233 -0.49 -21.03 -13.59
C ALA A 233 -1.23 -19.68 -13.49
N GLN A 234 -2.33 -19.51 -14.24
CA GLN A 234 -3.15 -18.29 -14.16
C GLN A 234 -3.75 -18.08 -12.77
N LYS A 235 -4.29 -19.14 -12.14
CA LYS A 235 -4.75 -19.10 -10.75
C LYS A 235 -3.62 -18.73 -9.79
N GLY A 236 -2.41 -19.24 -10.03
CA GLY A 236 -1.24 -18.96 -9.22
C GLY A 236 -0.84 -17.48 -9.17
N ILE A 237 -1.04 -16.73 -10.27
CA ILE A 237 -0.85 -15.27 -10.31
C ILE A 237 -1.84 -14.56 -9.39
N ALA A 238 -3.13 -14.90 -9.51
CA ALA A 238 -4.17 -14.30 -8.67
C ALA A 238 -3.96 -14.62 -7.18
N ASN A 239 -3.61 -15.87 -6.87
CA ASN A 239 -3.27 -16.30 -5.52
C ASN A 239 -2.12 -15.50 -4.93
N ARG A 240 -1.07 -15.25 -5.70
CA ARG A 240 0.08 -14.46 -5.25
C ARG A 240 -0.32 -13.03 -4.89
N LEU A 241 -1.13 -12.38 -5.72
CA LEU A 241 -1.61 -11.02 -5.45
C LEU A 241 -2.42 -10.96 -4.15
N LEU A 242 -3.23 -11.98 -3.86
CA LEU A 242 -3.98 -12.06 -2.61
C LEU A 242 -3.08 -12.37 -1.41
N ALA A 243 -2.12 -13.27 -1.56
CA ALA A 243 -1.20 -13.64 -0.49
C ALA A 243 -0.22 -12.50 -0.13
N SER A 244 0.12 -11.64 -1.09
CA SER A 244 1.01 -10.48 -0.87
C SER A 244 0.29 -9.26 -0.26
N ARG A 245 -1.02 -9.33 -0.02
CA ARG A 245 -1.74 -8.27 0.69
C ARG A 245 -1.31 -8.22 2.16
N ARG A 246 -1.14 -7.00 2.67
CA ARG A 246 -0.75 -6.69 4.06
C ARG A 246 -1.92 -6.20 4.94
N ASP A 247 -3.10 -6.09 4.36
CA ASP A 247 -4.30 -5.49 4.98
C ASP A 247 -5.35 -6.54 5.36
N TRP A 248 -4.95 -7.81 5.44
CA TRP A 248 -5.81 -8.87 5.98
C TRP A 248 -6.12 -8.60 7.46
N PRO A 249 -7.37 -8.81 7.91
CA PRO A 249 -7.71 -8.73 9.32
C PRO A 249 -6.85 -9.65 10.19
N PHE A 250 -6.36 -9.14 11.33
CA PHE A 250 -5.40 -9.86 12.18
C PHE A 250 -5.94 -11.22 12.69
N PHE A 251 -7.25 -11.35 12.88
CA PHE A 251 -7.89 -12.58 13.37
C PHE A 251 -7.91 -13.73 12.34
N LEU A 252 -7.53 -13.46 11.07
CA LEU A 252 -7.35 -14.49 10.06
C LEU A 252 -5.96 -15.15 10.13
N TYR A 253 -5.02 -14.54 10.87
CA TYR A 253 -3.67 -15.08 11.00
C TYR A 253 -3.66 -16.17 12.07
N PRO A 254 -3.02 -17.33 11.80
CA PRO A 254 -2.79 -18.32 12.82
C PRO A 254 -1.96 -17.77 13.99
N ASP A 255 -2.28 -18.19 15.22
CA ASP A 255 -1.59 -17.72 16.44
C ASP A 255 -0.07 -17.87 16.36
N HIS A 256 0.42 -18.95 15.75
CA HIS A 256 1.85 -19.19 15.61
C HIS A 256 2.57 -18.12 14.76
N GLN A 257 1.90 -17.54 13.75
CA GLN A 257 2.47 -16.46 12.94
C GLN A 257 2.55 -15.15 13.73
N LEU A 258 1.52 -14.84 14.51
CA LEU A 258 1.50 -13.68 15.39
C LEU A 258 2.55 -13.79 16.51
N GLN A 259 2.70 -14.99 17.09
CA GLN A 259 3.74 -15.29 18.08
C GLN A 259 5.13 -15.16 17.47
N HIS A 260 5.34 -15.65 16.25
CA HIS A 260 6.61 -15.53 15.55
C HIS A 260 6.96 -14.06 15.26
N LEU A 261 6.02 -13.26 14.76
CA LEU A 261 6.20 -11.82 14.58
C LEU A 261 6.58 -11.12 15.88
N ARG A 262 5.90 -11.46 16.99
CA ARG A 262 6.24 -10.94 18.32
C ARG A 262 7.68 -11.28 18.73
N GLN A 263 8.11 -12.53 18.52
CA GLN A 263 9.48 -12.95 18.81
C GLN A 263 10.50 -12.16 17.99
N LEU A 264 10.26 -11.97 16.69
CA LEU A 264 11.14 -11.17 15.82
C LEU A 264 11.24 -9.71 16.28
N ILE A 265 10.13 -9.10 16.69
CA ILE A 265 10.13 -7.75 17.25
C ILE A 265 10.94 -7.70 18.56
N SER A 266 10.77 -8.67 19.45
CA SER A 266 11.54 -8.74 20.71
C SER A 266 13.04 -8.86 20.45
N GLN A 267 13.46 -9.74 19.55
CA GLN A 267 14.86 -9.92 19.18
C GLN A 267 15.47 -8.66 18.54
N ALA A 268 14.72 -7.99 17.65
CA ALA A 268 15.17 -6.74 17.04
C ALA A 268 15.41 -5.62 18.06
N ASN A 269 14.71 -5.66 19.21
CA ASN A 269 14.88 -4.69 20.29
C ASN A 269 16.04 -5.04 21.23
N GLU A 270 16.44 -6.32 21.34
CA GLU A 270 17.58 -6.75 22.18
C GLU A 270 18.94 -6.41 21.56
N HIS A 271 18.99 -6.19 20.24
CA HIS A 271 20.20 -5.86 19.49
C HIS A 271 20.39 -4.36 19.20
N ARG A 272 19.63 -3.48 19.86
CA ARG A 272 19.74 -2.01 19.77
C ARG A 272 20.10 -1.41 21.11
#